data_AF-A0A5K1ASV8-F1
#
_entry.id   AF-A0A5K1ASV8-F1
#
_cell.length_a   1.000
_cell.length_b   1.000
_cell.length_c   1.000
_cell.angle_alpha   90.00
_cell.angle_beta   90.00
_cell.angle_gamma   90.00
#
_symmetry.space_group_name_H-M   'P 1'
#
loop_
_entity.id
_entity.type
_entity.pdbx_description
1 polymer ?
#
loop_
_entity_poly.entity_id
_entity_poly.type
_entity_poly.pdbx_seq_one_letter_code
_entity_poly.pdbx_strand_id
1 'polypeptide(L)'
;AGKPGDPDAVSGVVQCRGDLPASDCLSCVQDAINQLRLLCFDATGAAIQLDSCFLKYDNATFVGVLDTTLIYKRCGPSSYDPSFAGQRDDALRQLTDGGGGGSYRTASSGTVYGVAQCVGDLSPGDCSRCVSQAVAKLKEACGSAISGDSFLGKCYARYSSSSTSSSSSFPSSGTYPHSNH
;
A
#
# COMPACT_ATOMS: atom_id res chain seq x y z
N ALA A 1 -13.25 5.31 20.85
CA ALA A 1 -13.15 6.48 19.96
C ALA A 1 -13.37 7.74 20.80
N GLY A 2 -12.45 8.70 20.74
CA GLY A 2 -12.59 9.99 21.44
C GLY A 2 -13.76 10.80 20.86
N LYS A 3 -14.40 11.63 21.69
CA LYS A 3 -15.51 12.49 21.24
C LYS A 3 -14.98 13.66 20.40
N PRO A 4 -15.76 14.17 19.43
CA PRO A 4 -15.41 15.40 18.73
C PRO A 4 -15.26 16.58 19.71
N GLY A 5 -14.13 17.29 19.67
CA GLY A 5 -13.87 18.47 20.51
C GLY A 5 -12.98 18.25 21.74
N ASP A 6 -12.47 17.04 21.94
CA ASP A 6 -11.46 16.74 22.97
C ASP A 6 -10.05 17.08 22.43
N PRO A 7 -9.26 17.95 23.10
CA PRO A 7 -7.89 18.26 22.67
C PRO A 7 -6.97 17.03 22.64
N ASP A 8 -7.36 15.94 23.31
CA ASP A 8 -6.64 14.66 23.32
C ASP A 8 -7.23 13.63 22.33
N ALA A 9 -8.17 14.04 21.45
CA ALA A 9 -8.77 13.14 20.47
C ALA A 9 -7.76 12.73 19.39
N VAL A 10 -7.47 11.43 19.33
CA VAL A 10 -6.68 10.82 18.26
C VAL A 10 -7.59 10.03 17.32
N SER A 11 -7.44 10.27 16.02
CA SER A 11 -8.06 9.47 14.96
C SER A 11 -7.05 8.45 14.45
N GLY A 12 -7.53 7.27 14.05
CA GLY A 12 -6.68 6.19 13.58
C GLY A 12 -7.35 5.31 12.54
N VAL A 13 -6.55 4.80 11.61
CA VAL A 13 -6.97 3.78 10.63
C VAL A 13 -5.93 2.67 10.58
N VAL A 14 -6.42 1.45 10.41
CA VAL A 14 -5.61 0.26 10.17
C VAL A 14 -6.16 -0.42 8.93
N GLN A 15 -5.29 -0.81 8.01
CA GLN A 15 -5.67 -1.50 6.79
C GLN A 15 -4.69 -2.62 6.51
N CYS A 16 -5.10 -3.86 6.73
CA CYS A 16 -4.36 -5.03 6.26
C CYS A 16 -4.59 -5.25 4.76
N ARG A 17 -3.68 -5.97 4.11
CA ARG A 17 -3.85 -6.40 2.72
C ARG A 17 -5.08 -7.31 2.60
N GLY A 18 -5.89 -7.09 1.56
CA GLY A 18 -7.24 -7.63 1.47
C GLY A 18 -7.34 -9.15 1.28
N ASP A 19 -6.23 -9.81 1.00
CA ASP A 19 -6.09 -11.26 0.77
C ASP A 19 -5.50 -12.02 1.97
N LEU A 20 -5.23 -11.34 3.09
CA LEU A 20 -4.60 -11.95 4.25
C LEU A 20 -5.62 -12.59 5.20
N PRO A 21 -5.25 -13.72 5.84
CA PRO A 21 -6.01 -14.24 6.97
C PRO A 21 -5.90 -13.30 8.18
N ALA A 22 -6.87 -13.40 9.10
CA ALA A 22 -6.93 -12.54 10.28
C ALA A 22 -5.69 -12.65 11.19
N SER A 23 -5.07 -13.84 11.27
CA SER A 23 -3.83 -14.06 12.04
C SER A 23 -2.68 -13.20 11.51
N ASP A 24 -2.47 -13.18 10.21
CA ASP A 24 -1.34 -12.49 9.58
C ASP A 24 -1.55 -10.98 9.62
N CYS A 25 -2.81 -10.56 9.48
CA CYS A 25 -3.20 -9.18 9.71
C CYS A 25 -2.86 -8.73 11.14
N LEU A 26 -3.24 -9.51 12.16
CA LEU A 26 -2.97 -9.18 13.56
C LEU A 26 -1.47 -9.08 13.83
N SER A 27 -0.67 -10.05 13.35
CA SER A 27 0.79 -10.03 13.49
C SER A 27 1.39 -8.77 12.86
N CYS A 28 0.99 -8.43 11.63
CA CYS A 28 1.48 -7.22 10.96
C CYS A 28 1.15 -5.95 11.75
N VAL A 29 -0.07 -5.85 12.30
CA VAL A 29 -0.49 -4.68 13.06
C VAL A 29 0.31 -4.55 14.37
N GLN A 30 0.59 -5.67 15.05
CA GLN A 30 1.46 -5.68 16.23
C GLN A 30 2.88 -5.19 15.90
N ASP A 31 3.45 -5.67 14.79
CA ASP A 31 4.76 -5.24 14.32
C ASP A 31 4.77 -3.75 13.97
N ALA A 32 3.74 -3.27 13.28
CA ALA A 32 3.57 -1.86 12.92
C ALA A 32 3.54 -0.95 14.17
N ILE A 33 2.80 -1.35 15.21
CA ILE A 33 2.73 -0.60 16.48
C ILE A 33 4.10 -0.57 17.17
N ASN A 34 4.79 -1.71 17.23
CA ASN A 34 6.11 -1.80 17.85
C ASN A 34 7.13 -0.91 17.13
N GLN A 35 7.12 -0.91 15.79
CA GLN A 35 8.01 -0.06 15.00
C GLN A 35 7.67 1.43 15.14
N LEU A 36 6.39 1.80 15.13
CA LEU A 36 5.99 3.20 15.30
C LEU A 36 6.43 3.77 16.65
N ARG A 37 6.35 3.00 17.74
CA ARG A 37 6.83 3.41 19.06
C ARG A 37 8.33 3.73 19.07
N LEU A 38 9.11 3.05 18.24
CA LEU A 38 10.56 3.25 18.13
C LEU A 38 10.92 4.39 17.17
N LEU A 39 10.21 4.50 16.05
CA LEU A 39 10.53 5.44 14.97
C LEU A 39 9.92 6.84 15.18
N CYS A 40 8.79 6.92 15.88
CA CYS A 40 7.99 8.13 16.03
C CYS A 40 7.69 8.41 17.52
N PHE A 41 8.70 8.29 18.37
CA PHE A 41 8.59 8.55 19.81
C PHE A 41 7.98 9.94 20.07
N ASP A 42 6.95 9.99 20.94
CA ASP A 42 6.17 11.20 21.29
C ASP A 42 5.53 11.96 20.11
N ALA A 43 5.44 11.36 18.92
CA ALA A 43 4.76 11.98 17.79
C ALA A 43 3.24 11.98 18.00
N THR A 44 2.61 13.14 17.80
CA THR A 44 1.15 13.32 17.84
C THR A 44 0.42 12.73 16.64
N GLY A 45 1.17 12.38 15.59
CA GLY A 45 0.69 11.66 14.42
C GLY A 45 1.82 10.90 13.75
N ALA A 46 1.52 9.71 13.25
CA ALA A 46 2.47 8.89 12.51
C ALA A 46 1.75 7.95 11.55
N ALA A 47 2.45 7.54 10.50
CA ALA A 47 1.99 6.54 9.55
C ALA A 47 3.11 5.55 9.25
N ILE A 48 2.78 4.28 9.16
CA ILE A 48 3.68 3.21 8.73
C ILE A 48 2.98 2.33 7.69
N GLN A 49 3.73 2.00 6.64
CA GLN A 49 3.32 1.07 5.60
C GLN A 49 4.29 -0.11 5.62
N LEU A 50 3.79 -1.28 6.02
CA LEU A 50 4.46 -2.56 5.85
C LEU A 50 3.88 -3.27 4.63
N ASP A 51 4.50 -4.37 4.19
CA ASP A 51 4.03 -5.11 3.01
C ASP A 51 2.62 -5.69 3.18
N SER A 52 2.21 -5.97 4.42
CA SER A 52 0.96 -6.65 4.75
C SER A 52 -0.07 -5.74 5.44
N CYS A 53 0.31 -4.54 5.90
CA CYS A 53 -0.61 -3.63 6.58
C CYS A 53 -0.12 -2.18 6.57
N PHE A 54 -1.08 -1.28 6.72
CA PHE A 54 -0.91 0.14 6.92
C PHE A 54 -1.53 0.54 8.25
N LEU A 55 -0.86 1.42 8.99
CA LEU A 55 -1.38 2.04 10.20
C LEU A 55 -1.10 3.54 10.12
N LYS A 56 -2.11 4.36 10.41
CA LYS A 56 -1.93 5.80 10.62
C LYS A 56 -2.76 6.26 11.80
N TYR A 57 -2.16 7.09 12.64
CA TYR A 57 -2.86 7.87 13.65
C TYR A 57 -2.46 9.34 13.56
N ASP A 58 -3.35 10.23 13.97
CA ASP A 58 -3.14 11.68 13.95
C ASP A 58 -4.15 12.37 14.88
N ASN A 59 -3.79 13.53 15.40
CA ASN A 59 -4.73 14.42 16.11
C ASN A 59 -5.52 15.31 15.10
N ALA A 60 -5.10 15.36 13.84
CA ALA A 60 -5.84 15.97 12.76
C ALA A 60 -7.01 15.08 12.25
N THR A 61 -8.02 15.71 11.64
CA THR A 61 -9.12 15.00 11.00
C THR A 61 -8.72 14.52 9.60
N PHE A 62 -8.49 13.21 9.44
CA PHE A 62 -8.09 12.61 8.16
C PHE A 62 -8.94 11.40 7.74
N VAL A 63 -9.84 10.92 8.61
CA VAL A 63 -10.70 9.77 8.32
C VAL A 63 -11.78 10.18 7.30
N GLY A 64 -11.92 9.41 6.23
CA GLY A 64 -12.85 9.70 5.13
C GLY A 64 -12.37 10.77 4.16
N VAL A 65 -11.17 11.34 4.35
CA VAL A 65 -10.63 12.42 3.52
C VAL A 65 -9.69 11.82 2.47
N LEU A 66 -9.94 12.10 1.18
CA LEU A 66 -9.06 11.70 0.10
C LEU A 66 -7.71 12.44 0.19
N ASP A 67 -6.62 11.69 0.15
CA ASP A 67 -5.25 12.22 0.05
C ASP A 67 -4.48 11.43 -1.01
N THR A 68 -4.05 12.15 -2.06
CA THR A 68 -3.33 11.60 -3.22
C THR A 68 -1.88 12.08 -3.28
N THR A 69 -1.39 12.66 -2.18
CA THR A 69 0.02 13.05 -2.03
C THR A 69 0.90 11.82 -2.18
N LEU A 70 1.93 11.90 -3.02
CA LEU A 70 2.89 10.81 -3.21
C LEU A 70 3.81 10.73 -1.99
N ILE A 71 3.73 9.63 -1.26
CA ILE A 71 4.52 9.40 -0.03
C ILE A 71 5.79 8.63 -0.36
N TYR A 72 5.66 7.55 -1.12
CA TYR A 72 6.79 6.69 -1.47
C TYR A 72 6.65 6.16 -2.89
N LYS A 73 7.78 6.09 -3.60
CA LYS A 73 7.88 5.43 -4.89
C LYS A 73 9.13 4.57 -4.97
N ARG A 74 9.04 3.46 -5.71
CA ARG A 74 10.18 2.60 -6.05
C ARG A 74 9.98 2.09 -7.46
N CYS A 75 11.04 2.09 -8.27
CA CYS A 75 11.03 1.45 -9.58
C CYS A 75 12.10 0.34 -9.60
N GLY A 76 11.78 -0.77 -10.24
CA GLY A 76 12.73 -1.84 -10.52
C GLY A 76 13.65 -1.52 -11.71
N PRO A 77 14.45 -2.50 -12.16
CA PRO A 77 15.27 -2.34 -13.36
C PRO A 77 14.40 -2.21 -14.60
N SER A 78 14.95 -1.62 -15.67
CA SER A 78 14.22 -1.44 -16.93
C SER A 78 14.05 -2.76 -17.67
N SER A 79 12.90 -2.90 -18.34
CA SER A 79 12.63 -3.97 -19.30
C SER A 79 13.14 -3.57 -20.68
N TYR A 80 13.65 -4.55 -21.41
CA TYR A 80 13.94 -4.44 -22.85
C TYR A 80 12.94 -5.23 -23.71
N ASP A 81 11.96 -5.89 -23.07
CA ASP A 81 10.91 -6.63 -23.77
C ASP A 81 9.90 -5.64 -24.38
N PRO A 82 9.74 -5.60 -25.71
CA PRO A 82 8.83 -4.67 -26.37
C PRO A 82 7.35 -4.94 -26.05
N SER A 83 7.00 -6.14 -25.61
CA SER A 83 5.63 -6.51 -25.22
C SER A 83 5.27 -6.07 -23.80
N PHE A 84 6.28 -5.79 -22.96
CA PHE A 84 6.09 -5.52 -21.54
C PHE A 84 5.27 -4.26 -21.26
N ALA A 85 5.52 -3.17 -22.00
CA ALA A 85 4.81 -1.91 -21.80
C ALA A 85 3.28 -2.07 -21.98
N GLY A 86 2.87 -2.81 -23.02
CA GLY A 86 1.46 -3.12 -23.27
C GLY A 86 0.85 -3.98 -22.16
N GLN A 87 1.54 -5.06 -21.77
CA GLN A 87 1.09 -5.92 -20.67
C GLN A 87 0.93 -5.14 -19.36
N ARG A 88 1.90 -4.28 -19.01
CA ARG A 88 1.80 -3.41 -17.84
C ARG A 88 0.62 -2.46 -17.94
N ASP A 89 0.47 -1.78 -19.06
CA ASP A 89 -0.59 -0.78 -19.21
C ASP A 89 -1.98 -1.40 -19.14
N ASP A 90 -2.16 -2.62 -19.66
CA ASP A 90 -3.39 -3.38 -19.52
C ASP A 90 -3.65 -3.84 -18.08
N ALA A 91 -2.65 -4.38 -17.39
CA ALA A 91 -2.80 -4.78 -15.98
C ALA A 91 -3.15 -3.57 -15.10
N LEU A 92 -2.47 -2.44 -15.28
CA LEU A 92 -2.74 -1.21 -14.53
C LEU A 92 -4.11 -0.59 -14.87
N ARG A 93 -4.56 -0.69 -16.13
CA ARG A 93 -5.91 -0.25 -16.54
C ARG A 93 -7.00 -1.09 -15.88
N GLN A 94 -6.83 -2.40 -15.79
CA GLN A 94 -7.80 -3.27 -15.08
C GLN A 94 -7.95 -2.89 -13.59
N LEU A 95 -6.88 -2.39 -12.94
CA LEU A 95 -6.96 -1.88 -11.56
C LEU A 95 -7.79 -0.59 -11.46
N THR A 96 -7.74 0.28 -12.47
CA THR A 96 -8.51 1.53 -12.51
C THR A 96 -9.96 1.32 -12.92
N ASP A 97 -10.24 0.35 -13.80
CA ASP A 97 -11.58 0.01 -14.29
C ASP A 97 -12.48 -0.62 -13.22
N GLY A 98 -11.95 -0.83 -12.01
CA GLY A 98 -12.71 -1.27 -10.85
C GLY A 98 -13.09 -2.74 -10.90
N GLY A 99 -12.29 -3.58 -11.57
CA GLY A 99 -12.54 -5.01 -11.87
C GLY A 99 -12.87 -5.94 -10.69
N GLY A 100 -13.01 -5.44 -9.47
CA GLY A 100 -13.53 -6.17 -8.31
C GLY A 100 -14.39 -5.33 -7.35
N GLY A 101 -14.75 -4.08 -7.68
CA GLY A 101 -15.61 -3.20 -6.88
C GLY A 101 -15.12 -2.82 -5.47
N GLY A 102 -14.04 -3.44 -5.00
CA GLY A 102 -13.53 -3.33 -3.63
C GLY A 102 -12.34 -2.39 -3.47
N SER A 103 -11.97 -2.21 -2.19
CA SER A 103 -10.79 -1.45 -1.79
C SER A 103 -9.49 -2.18 -2.10
N TYR A 104 -9.48 -3.51 -2.23
CA TYR A 104 -8.34 -4.31 -2.68
C TYR A 104 -8.61 -4.89 -4.08
N ARG A 105 -7.67 -4.69 -5.00
CA ARG A 105 -7.82 -5.04 -6.42
C ARG A 105 -6.55 -5.71 -6.92
N THR A 106 -6.73 -6.77 -7.71
CA THR A 106 -5.64 -7.47 -8.38
C THR A 106 -5.95 -7.56 -9.87
N ALA A 107 -4.91 -7.58 -10.69
CA ALA A 107 -5.04 -7.68 -12.13
C ALA A 107 -3.83 -8.41 -12.72
N SER A 108 -4.01 -9.05 -13.87
CA SER A 108 -2.93 -9.67 -14.61
C SER A 108 -3.08 -9.45 -16.11
N SER A 109 -1.93 -9.34 -16.79
CA SER A 109 -1.85 -9.29 -18.24
C SER A 109 -0.50 -9.85 -18.67
N GLY A 110 -0.50 -10.98 -19.37
CA GLY A 110 0.72 -11.70 -19.73
C GLY A 110 1.57 -12.04 -18.52
N THR A 111 2.79 -11.48 -18.47
CA THR A 111 3.74 -11.69 -17.36
C THR A 111 3.57 -10.70 -16.21
N VAL A 112 2.72 -9.69 -16.36
CA VAL A 112 2.57 -8.62 -15.38
C VAL A 112 1.43 -8.92 -14.41
N TYR A 113 1.74 -8.81 -13.12
CA TYR A 113 0.77 -8.84 -12.04
C TYR A 113 0.72 -7.47 -11.37
N GLY A 114 -0.49 -6.96 -11.15
CA GLY A 114 -0.76 -5.67 -10.54
C GLY A 114 -1.63 -5.80 -9.30
N VAL A 115 -1.36 -4.97 -8.30
CA VAL A 115 -2.15 -4.85 -7.07
C VAL A 115 -2.42 -3.37 -6.79
N ALA A 116 -3.64 -3.03 -6.40
CA ALA A 116 -3.96 -1.74 -5.85
C ALA A 116 -4.80 -1.89 -4.59
N GLN A 117 -4.59 -0.99 -3.62
CA GLN A 117 -5.41 -0.98 -2.43
C GLN A 117 -5.66 0.42 -1.90
N CYS A 118 -6.90 0.69 -1.50
CA CYS A 118 -7.32 1.87 -0.77
C CYS A 118 -7.35 1.60 0.73
N VAL A 119 -7.10 2.62 1.53
CA VAL A 119 -7.45 2.60 2.95
C VAL A 119 -8.97 2.57 3.07
N GLY A 120 -9.50 1.68 3.92
CA GLY A 120 -10.93 1.34 3.99
C GLY A 120 -11.86 2.45 4.47
N ASP A 121 -11.32 3.60 4.85
CA ASP A 121 -12.13 4.77 5.23
C ASP A 121 -12.56 5.61 4.02
N LEU A 122 -12.04 5.34 2.81
CA LEU A 122 -12.46 6.04 1.60
C LEU A 122 -13.80 5.55 1.04
N SER A 123 -14.57 6.47 0.45
CA SER A 123 -15.72 6.14 -0.38
C SER A 123 -15.29 5.35 -1.64
N PRO A 124 -16.18 4.57 -2.28
CA PRO A 124 -15.86 3.88 -3.54
C PRO A 124 -15.38 4.83 -4.66
N GLY A 125 -15.95 6.03 -4.72
CA GLY A 125 -15.56 7.06 -5.68
C GLY A 125 -14.15 7.60 -5.42
N ASP A 126 -13.85 7.93 -4.16
CA ASP A 126 -12.53 8.45 -3.79
C ASP A 126 -11.44 7.38 -3.86
N CYS A 127 -11.77 6.13 -3.53
CA CYS A 127 -10.88 5.00 -3.75
C CYS A 127 -10.50 4.88 -5.23
N SER A 128 -11.48 4.94 -6.14
CA SER A 128 -11.22 4.84 -7.57
C SER A 128 -10.38 6.01 -8.11
N ARG A 129 -10.62 7.23 -7.59
CA ARG A 129 -9.77 8.40 -7.88
C ARG A 129 -8.35 8.22 -7.36
N CYS A 130 -8.18 7.72 -6.14
CA CYS A 130 -6.87 7.49 -5.54
C CYS A 130 -6.07 6.46 -6.34
N VAL A 131 -6.67 5.30 -6.67
CA VAL A 131 -6.01 4.26 -7.48
C VAL A 131 -5.61 4.81 -8.85
N SER A 132 -6.46 5.60 -9.49
CA SER A 132 -6.14 6.24 -10.77
C SER A 132 -4.92 7.17 -10.67
N GLN A 133 -4.82 7.96 -9.60
CA GLN A 133 -3.66 8.81 -9.34
C GLN A 133 -2.38 8.00 -9.04
N ALA A 134 -2.48 6.91 -8.28
CA ALA A 134 -1.35 6.04 -7.98
C ALA A 134 -0.82 5.37 -9.26
N VAL A 135 -1.72 4.90 -10.14
CA VAL A 135 -1.38 4.33 -11.45
C VAL A 135 -0.74 5.38 -12.37
N ALA A 136 -1.26 6.61 -12.41
CA ALA A 136 -0.69 7.68 -13.20
C ALA A 136 0.76 7.98 -12.77
N LYS A 137 0.99 8.13 -11.45
CA LYS A 137 2.31 8.35 -10.87
C LYS A 137 3.28 7.19 -11.10
N LEU A 138 2.78 5.95 -11.08
CA LEU A 138 3.57 4.77 -11.48
C LEU A 138 4.03 4.86 -12.93
N LYS A 139 3.11 5.15 -13.86
CA LYS A 139 3.45 5.22 -15.29
C LYS A 139 4.44 6.35 -15.59
N GLU A 140 4.27 7.49 -14.93
CA GLU A 140 5.18 8.63 -15.04
C GLU A 140 6.58 8.29 -14.50
N ALA A 141 6.67 7.67 -13.32
CA ALA A 141 7.96 7.44 -12.65
C ALA A 141 8.67 6.16 -13.10
N CYS A 142 7.93 5.11 -13.44
CA CYS A 142 8.44 3.74 -13.65
C CYS A 142 8.10 3.22 -15.07
N GLY A 143 7.95 4.11 -16.06
CA GLY A 143 7.48 3.80 -17.42
C GLY A 143 8.31 2.77 -18.21
N SER A 144 9.52 2.43 -17.81
CA SER A 144 10.32 1.35 -18.40
C SER A 144 10.58 0.18 -17.44
N ALA A 145 10.23 0.31 -16.16
CA ALA A 145 10.65 -0.63 -15.12
C ALA A 145 9.81 -1.91 -15.10
N ILE A 146 10.44 -3.06 -14.83
CA ILE A 146 9.76 -4.37 -14.72
C ILE A 146 8.92 -4.51 -13.44
N SER A 147 9.13 -3.63 -12.47
CA SER A 147 8.32 -3.50 -11.27
C SER A 147 8.24 -2.04 -10.85
N GLY A 148 7.19 -1.70 -10.12
CA GLY A 148 7.01 -0.34 -9.63
C GLY A 148 6.02 -0.29 -8.47
N ASP A 149 6.32 0.56 -7.49
CA ASP A 149 5.50 0.87 -6.35
C ASP A 149 5.18 2.37 -6.30
N SER A 150 3.92 2.72 -6.06
CA SER A 150 3.47 4.08 -5.75
C SER A 150 2.53 4.05 -4.57
N PHE A 151 2.96 4.61 -3.44
CA PHE A 151 2.16 4.75 -2.23
C PHE A 151 1.76 6.21 -2.06
N LEU A 152 0.45 6.45 -2.02
CA LEU A 152 -0.16 7.73 -1.74
C LEU A 152 -0.70 7.76 -0.30
N GLY A 153 -1.14 8.93 0.16
CA GLY A 153 -1.67 9.09 1.52
C GLY A 153 -2.84 8.17 1.89
N LYS A 154 -3.63 7.73 0.91
CA LYS A 154 -4.82 6.87 1.13
C LYS A 154 -4.95 5.64 0.23
N CYS A 155 -3.96 5.36 -0.61
CA CYS A 155 -3.95 4.14 -1.42
C CYS A 155 -2.55 3.84 -1.95
N TYR A 156 -2.38 2.65 -2.50
CA TYR A 156 -1.21 2.32 -3.29
C TYR A 156 -1.58 1.59 -4.58
N ALA A 157 -0.66 1.62 -5.53
CA ALA A 157 -0.62 0.72 -6.68
C ALA A 157 0.79 0.15 -6.82
N ARG A 158 0.88 -1.13 -7.15
CA ARG A 158 2.13 -1.88 -7.35
C ARG A 158 1.98 -2.80 -8.56
N TYR A 159 3.08 -3.05 -9.27
CA TYR A 159 3.13 -4.12 -10.27
C TYR A 159 4.50 -4.79 -10.29
N SER A 160 4.53 -6.03 -10.77
CA SER A 160 5.77 -6.78 -11.01
C SER A 160 5.61 -7.74 -12.19
N SER A 161 6.71 -8.02 -12.88
CA SER A 161 6.76 -9.08 -13.90
C SER A 161 7.22 -10.41 -13.28
N SER A 162 6.53 -11.50 -13.65
CA SER A 162 6.92 -12.87 -13.29
C SER A 162 8.23 -13.35 -13.95
N SER A 163 8.74 -12.63 -14.96
CA SER A 163 10.08 -12.85 -15.51
C SER A 163 11.19 -12.61 -14.47
N THR A 164 10.85 -12.04 -13.33
CA THR A 164 11.72 -11.75 -12.19
C THR A 164 11.67 -12.86 -11.14
N SER A 165 11.89 -14.12 -11.53
CA SER A 165 12.32 -15.15 -10.57
C SER A 165 13.82 -14.96 -10.27
N SER A 166 14.15 -13.84 -9.63
CA SER A 166 15.50 -13.56 -9.11
C SER A 166 15.38 -12.68 -7.88
N SER A 167 15.05 -13.34 -6.76
CA SER A 167 15.42 -12.96 -5.40
C SER A 167 15.32 -11.48 -5.01
N SER A 168 14.10 -11.04 -4.69
CA SER A 168 13.92 -10.26 -3.48
C SER A 168 12.88 -10.97 -2.61
N SER A 169 13.30 -12.11 -2.05
CA SER A 169 12.80 -12.51 -0.75
C SER A 169 13.08 -11.32 0.19
N PHE A 170 12.07 -10.49 0.41
CA PHE A 170 11.95 -9.86 1.71
C PHE A 170 12.07 -10.98 2.74
N PRO A 171 12.82 -10.82 3.83
CA PRO A 171 12.88 -11.83 4.87
C PRO A 171 11.47 -12.00 5.45
N SER A 172 10.72 -12.95 4.90
CA SER A 172 9.65 -13.62 5.60
C SER A 172 10.31 -14.29 6.80
N SER A 173 9.89 -13.93 8.01
CA SER A 173 10.37 -14.47 9.29
C SER A 173 11.65 -13.81 9.83
N GLY A 174 11.50 -12.61 10.39
CA GLY A 174 12.25 -12.24 11.58
C GLY A 174 11.64 -12.94 12.79
N THR A 175 11.96 -14.21 13.00
CA THR A 175 11.78 -14.85 14.31
C THR A 175 12.69 -14.11 15.28
N TYR A 176 12.16 -13.18 16.06
CA TYR A 176 12.89 -12.64 17.20
C TYR A 176 13.13 -13.79 18.17
N PRO A 177 14.38 -14.14 18.52
CA PRO A 177 14.60 -15.03 19.63
C PRO A 177 14.12 -14.31 20.90
N HIS A 178 13.10 -14.88 21.55
CA HIS A 178 12.78 -14.58 22.93
C HIS A 178 14.05 -14.81 23.76
N SER A 179 14.71 -13.74 24.19
CA SER A 179 15.66 -13.81 25.30
C SER A 179 14.82 -13.76 26.57
N ASN A 180 14.73 -14.90 27.26
CA ASN A 180 14.16 -14.96 28.60
C ASN A 180 15.05 -14.14 29.55
N HIS A 181 14.43 -13.21 30.26
CA HIS A 181 14.93 -12.73 31.54
C HIS A 181 14.51 -13.70 32.65
#